data_AF-A0A0U3E4G1-F1
#
_entry.id   AF-A0A0U3E4G1-F1
#
_cell.length_a   1.000
_cell.length_b   1.000
_cell.length_c   1.000
_cell.angle_alpha   90.00
_cell.angle_beta   90.00
_cell.angle_gamma   90.00
#
_symmetry.space_group_name_H-M   'P 1'
#
loop_
_entity.id
_entity.type
_entity.pdbx_description
1 polymer ?
#
loop_
_entity_poly.entity_id
_entity_poly.type
_entity_poly.pdbx_seq_one_letter_code
_entity_poly.pdbx_strand_id
1 'polypeptide(L)'
;MLKPVDVDVYLIKAKRGTFGEVAIAVAVGRVPSETHPKIASFVIPPKEFEEKKDKLKGKIKTISIDSEDFKKLKPEVRRLAREALRSPSSYIPEELLEGLE
;
A
#
# COMPACT_ATOMS: atom_id res chain seq x y z
N MET A 1 -2.33 -23.07 -12.87
CA MET A 1 -2.99 -22.35 -11.76
C MET A 1 -1.91 -21.68 -10.90
N LEU A 2 -1.74 -20.36 -11.02
CA LEU A 2 -0.79 -19.61 -10.18
C LEU A 2 -1.36 -19.51 -8.77
N LYS A 3 -0.67 -20.12 -7.79
CA LYS A 3 -0.98 -20.00 -6.35
C LYS A 3 -1.01 -18.52 -5.93
N PRO A 4 -1.81 -18.17 -4.91
CA PRO A 4 -1.91 -16.79 -4.46
C PRO A 4 -0.52 -16.26 -4.11
N VAL A 5 -0.17 -15.15 -4.74
CA VAL A 5 0.96 -14.35 -4.29
C VAL A 5 0.62 -13.90 -2.87
N ASP A 6 1.43 -14.28 -1.89
CA ASP A 6 1.37 -13.66 -0.56
C ASP A 6 1.72 -12.18 -0.75
N VAL A 7 0.69 -11.34 -0.68
CA VAL A 7 0.80 -9.89 -0.76
C VAL A 7 0.38 -9.32 0.59
N ASP A 8 1.34 -8.75 1.32
CA ASP A 8 1.05 -7.85 2.44
C ASP A 8 0.80 -6.46 1.86
N VAL A 9 -0.30 -5.81 2.24
CA VAL A 9 -0.61 -4.44 1.78
C VAL A 9 -0.52 -3.49 2.96
N TYR A 10 0.33 -2.48 2.86
CA TYR A 10 0.44 -1.43 3.85
C TYR A 10 -0.32 -0.21 3.37
N LEU A 11 -1.38 0.14 4.10
CA LEU A 11 -2.13 1.36 3.88
C LEU A 11 -1.53 2.46 4.75
N ILE A 12 -0.78 3.36 4.13
CA ILE A 12 0.03 4.35 4.82
C ILE A 12 -0.72 5.69 4.83
N LYS A 13 -1.22 6.04 6.01
CA LYS A 13 -1.94 7.29 6.27
C LYS A 13 -0.96 8.42 6.58
N ALA A 14 -1.20 9.60 6.03
CA ALA A 14 -0.37 10.78 6.26
C ALA A 14 -1.23 12.05 6.25
N LYS A 15 -0.85 13.04 7.06
CA LYS A 15 -1.45 14.39 7.00
C LYS A 15 -0.75 15.22 5.93
N ARG A 16 -1.51 15.76 4.98
CA ARG A 16 -0.98 16.48 3.81
C ARG A 16 -1.54 17.91 3.76
N GLY A 17 -1.10 18.76 4.68
CA GLY A 17 -1.42 20.19 4.69
C GLY A 17 -2.92 20.47 4.53
N THR A 18 -3.29 21.19 3.47
CA THR A 18 -4.68 21.56 3.14
C THR A 18 -5.55 20.41 2.62
N PHE A 19 -4.96 19.28 2.23
CA PHE A 19 -5.69 18.12 1.69
C PHE A 19 -6.20 17.16 2.77
N GLY A 20 -5.93 17.44 4.05
CA GLY A 20 -6.37 16.57 5.14
C GLY A 20 -5.55 15.28 5.26
N GLU A 21 -6.18 14.21 5.74
CA GLU A 21 -5.58 12.88 5.81
C GLU A 21 -5.65 12.22 4.43
N VAL A 22 -4.51 11.71 3.95
CA VAL A 22 -4.42 10.96 2.69
C VAL A 22 -3.88 9.57 2.97
N ALA A 23 -4.27 8.59 2.17
CA ALA A 23 -3.74 7.23 2.25
C ALA A 23 -3.04 6.81 0.95
N ILE A 24 -1.95 6.07 1.10
CA ILE A 24 -1.24 5.40 0.01
C ILE A 24 -1.23 3.90 0.27
N ALA A 25 -1.55 3.07 -0.71
CA ALA A 25 -1.35 1.63 -0.59
C ALA A 25 0.01 1.22 -1.18
N VAL A 26 0.83 0.55 -0.38
CA VAL A 26 2.08 -0.07 -0.82
C VAL A 26 2.00 -1.57 -0.57
N ALA A 27 2.09 -2.36 -1.63
CA ALA A 27 2.10 -3.81 -1.56
C ALA A 27 3.53 -4.35 -1.51
N VAL A 28 3.69 -5.41 -0.72
CA VAL A 28 4.88 -6.27 -0.74
C VAL A 28 4.42 -7.66 -1.14
N GLY A 29 4.84 -8.10 -2.32
CA GLY A 29 4.40 -9.37 -2.89
C GLY A 29 5.56 -10.15 -3.49
N ARG A 30 5.36 -11.46 -3.65
CA ARG A 30 6.25 -12.31 -4.45
C ARG A 30 5.84 -12.25 -5.92
N VAL A 31 6.61 -11.54 -6.74
CA VAL A 31 6.34 -11.54 -8.17
C VAL A 31 6.81 -12.89 -8.73
N PRO A 32 5.93 -13.67 -9.38
CA PRO A 32 6.34 -14.89 -10.06
C PRO A 32 7.23 -14.50 -11.24
N SER A 33 8.54 -14.58 -11.05
CA SER A 33 9.52 -14.55 -12.13
C SER A 33 9.84 -15.99 -12.50
N GLU A 34 9.97 -16.27 -13.80
CA GLU A 34 10.18 -17.62 -14.35
C GLU A 34 11.42 -18.34 -13.79
N THR A 35 12.35 -17.63 -13.15
CA THR A 35 13.61 -18.20 -12.67
C THR A 35 13.75 -18.20 -11.14
N HIS A 36 13.28 -17.17 -10.42
CA HIS A 36 13.21 -17.18 -8.95
C HIS A 36 12.13 -16.20 -8.44
N PRO A 37 11.25 -16.58 -7.49
CA PRO A 37 10.30 -15.64 -6.90
C PRO A 37 11.05 -14.52 -6.16
N LYS A 38 10.95 -13.29 -6.67
CA LYS A 38 11.54 -12.10 -6.04
C LYS A 38 10.47 -11.42 -5.20
N ILE A 39 10.84 -11.03 -3.99
CA ILE A 39 10.01 -10.13 -3.18
C ILE A 39 10.16 -8.74 -3.80
N ALA A 40 9.07 -8.19 -4.31
CA ALA A 40 9.02 -6.83 -4.82
C ALA A 40 8.10 -5.99 -3.95
N SER A 41 8.38 -4.69 -3.91
CA SER A 41 7.50 -3.69 -3.31
C SER A 41 7.02 -2.76 -4.41
N PHE A 42 5.74 -2.42 -4.43
CA PHE A 42 5.18 -1.51 -5.42
C PHE A 42 4.00 -0.73 -4.82
N VAL A 43 3.82 0.49 -5.32
CA VAL A 43 2.67 1.33 -4.98
C VAL A 43 1.47 0.80 -5.76
N ILE A 44 0.34 0.59 -5.08
CA ILE A 44 -0.91 0.25 -5.75
C ILE A 44 -1.61 1.57 -6.12
N PRO A 45 -1.86 1.82 -7.42
CA PRO A 45 -2.64 2.98 -7.85
C PRO A 45 -4.07 2.93 -7.28
N PRO A 46 -4.71 4.08 -7.01
CA PRO A 46 -6.06 4.13 -6.43
C PRO A 46 -7.11 3.31 -7.19
N LYS A 47 -7.08 3.33 -8.54
CA LYS A 47 -7.97 2.53 -9.38
C LYS A 47 -7.78 1.03 -9.17
N GLU A 48 -6.53 0.56 -9.15
CA GLU A 48 -6.24 -0.85 -8.91
C GLU A 48 -6.58 -1.26 -7.47
N PHE A 49 -6.44 -0.35 -6.52
CA PHE A 49 -6.83 -0.56 -5.14
C PHE A 49 -8.34 -0.76 -5.04
N GLU A 50 -9.14 0.09 -5.69
CA GLU A 50 -10.60 -0.04 -5.75
C GLU A 50 -11.05 -1.40 -6.31
N GLU A 51 -10.47 -1.84 -7.43
CA GLU A 51 -10.81 -3.12 -8.06
C GLU A 51 -10.42 -4.34 -7.22
N LYS A 52 -9.42 -4.20 -6.35
CA LYS A 52 -8.84 -5.30 -5.57
C LYS A 52 -9.15 -5.22 -4.08
N LYS A 53 -9.78 -4.16 -3.58
CA LYS A 53 -9.97 -3.90 -2.13
C LYS A 53 -10.61 -5.07 -1.40
N ASP A 54 -11.64 -5.68 -1.97
CA ASP A 54 -12.34 -6.83 -1.39
C ASP A 54 -11.46 -8.08 -1.28
N LYS A 55 -10.55 -8.29 -2.24
CA LYS A 55 -9.60 -9.42 -2.23
C LYS A 55 -8.43 -9.18 -1.28
N LEU A 56 -8.13 -7.91 -1.02
CA LEU A 56 -7.08 -7.47 -0.10
C LEU A 56 -7.59 -7.33 1.34
N LYS A 57 -8.91 -7.35 1.55
CA LYS A 57 -9.56 -7.31 2.86
C LYS A 57 -9.01 -8.43 3.75
N GLY A 58 -8.48 -8.07 4.92
CA GLY A 58 -7.78 -8.98 5.85
C GLY A 58 -6.27 -9.13 5.64
N LYS A 59 -5.71 -8.62 4.53
CA LYS A 59 -4.25 -8.52 4.28
C LYS A 59 -3.71 -7.10 4.39
N ILE A 60 -4.61 -6.14 4.54
CA ILE A 60 -4.29 -4.71 4.67
C ILE A 60 -3.88 -4.42 6.12
N LYS A 61 -2.74 -3.75 6.28
CA LYS A 61 -2.27 -3.20 7.54
C LYS A 61 -2.23 -1.68 7.43
N THR A 62 -3.08 -1.02 8.19
CA THR A 62 -3.12 0.44 8.25
C THR A 62 -2.03 0.95 9.18
N ILE A 63 -1.18 1.85 8.69
CA ILE A 63 -0.03 2.41 9.40
C ILE A 63 0.00 3.91 9.18
N SER A 64 0.24 4.70 10.21
CA SER A 64 0.50 6.14 10.05
C SER A 64 1.97 6.39 9.70
N ILE A 65 2.26 7.31 8.79
CA ILE A 65 3.64 7.66 8.41
C ILE A 65 4.48 8.15 9.59
N ASP A 66 3.83 8.76 10.59
CA ASP A 66 4.49 9.30 11.78
C ASP A 66 4.66 8.23 12.89
N SER A 67 4.12 7.02 12.71
CA SER A 67 4.19 5.97 13.73
C SER A 67 5.55 5.29 13.79
N GLU A 68 5.86 4.68 14.94
CA GLU A 68 7.03 3.81 15.07
C GLU A 68 6.94 2.56 14.19
N ASP A 69 5.72 2.08 13.91
CA ASP A 69 5.52 0.93 13.04
C ASP A 69 5.93 1.22 11.60
N PHE A 70 5.71 2.45 11.12
CA PHE A 70 6.24 2.89 9.83
C PHE A 70 7.77 2.82 9.80
N LYS A 71 8.45 3.18 10.91
CA LYS A 71 9.91 3.04 11.03
C LYS A 71 10.37 1.58 11.06
N LYS A 72 9.52 0.64 11.46
CA LYS A 72 9.84 -0.80 11.43
C LYS A 72 9.62 -1.43 10.06
N LEU A 73 8.95 -0.74 9.12
CA LEU A 73 8.76 -1.23 7.76
C LEU A 73 10.08 -1.35 7.00
N LYS A 74 10.07 -2.22 5.98
CA LYS A 74 11.19 -2.38 5.05
C LYS A 74 11.57 -1.02 4.45
N PRO A 75 12.87 -0.70 4.32
CA PRO A 75 13.33 0.58 3.76
C PRO A 75 12.67 0.94 2.42
N GLU A 76 12.47 -0.05 1.56
CA GLU A 76 11.87 0.15 0.23
C GLU A 76 10.40 0.54 0.30
N VAL A 77 9.62 -0.06 1.21
CA VAL A 77 8.21 0.32 1.44
C VAL A 77 8.14 1.77 1.91
N ARG A 78 9.02 2.18 2.83
CA ARG A 78 9.08 3.57 3.30
C ARG A 78 9.47 4.54 2.20
N ARG A 79 10.41 4.15 1.32
CA ARG A 79 10.83 4.95 0.16
C ARG A 79 9.66 5.16 -0.80
N LEU A 80 9.04 4.06 -1.24
CA LEU A 80 7.89 4.09 -2.15
C LEU A 80 6.72 4.89 -1.59
N ALA A 81 6.41 4.74 -0.30
CA ALA A 81 5.36 5.52 0.35
C ALA A 81 5.65 7.02 0.34
N ARG A 82 6.88 7.43 0.67
CA ARG A 82 7.29 8.85 0.65
C ARG A 82 7.30 9.43 -0.76
N GLU A 83 7.72 8.65 -1.75
CA GLU A 83 7.67 9.04 -3.16
C GLU A 83 6.23 9.21 -3.63
N ALA A 84 5.36 8.24 -3.34
CA ALA A 84 3.93 8.30 -3.67
C ALA A 84 3.21 9.45 -2.96
N LEU A 85 3.56 9.77 -1.72
CA LEU A 85 3.03 10.93 -1.00
C LEU A 85 3.40 12.28 -1.62
N ARG A 86 4.38 12.32 -2.53
CA ARG A 86 4.68 13.51 -3.32
C ARG A 86 3.77 13.63 -4.55
N SER A 87 3.12 12.54 -4.97
CA SER A 87 2.28 12.45 -6.16
C SER A 87 0.79 12.30 -5.82
N PRO A 88 -0.03 13.34 -6.02
CA PRO A 88 -1.47 13.28 -5.72
C PRO A 88 -2.24 12.16 -6.45
N SER A 89 -1.75 11.72 -7.61
CA SER A 89 -2.36 10.61 -8.37
C SER A 89 -2.28 9.25 -7.65
N SER A 90 -1.47 9.13 -6.61
CA SER A 90 -1.34 7.92 -5.80
C SER A 90 -2.27 7.91 -4.59
N TYR A 91 -3.04 8.98 -4.36
CA TYR A 91 -3.86 9.12 -3.17
C TYR A 91 -5.13 8.29 -3.28
N ILE A 92 -5.37 7.48 -2.27
CA ILE A 92 -6.59 6.70 -2.15
C ILE A 92 -7.63 7.59 -1.46
N PRO A 93 -8.79 7.83 -2.12
CA PRO A 93 -9.92 8.52 -1.51
C PRO A 93 -10.38 7.84 -0.23
N GLU A 94 -10.81 8.64 0.75
CA GLU A 94 -11.28 8.14 2.05
C GLU A 94 -12.48 7.18 1.91
N GLU A 95 -13.35 7.43 0.94
CA GLU A 95 -14.50 6.57 0.58
C GLU A 95 -14.09 5.13 0.24
N LEU A 96 -12.88 4.93 -0.30
CA LEU A 96 -12.35 3.60 -0.60
C LEU A 96 -11.73 2.91 0.62
N LEU A 97 -11.47 3.67 1.68
CA LEU A 97 -10.93 3.17 2.95
C LEU A 97 -12.03 2.67 3.88
N GLU A 98 -13.24 3.21 3.73
CA GLU A 98 -14.40 2.79 4.52
C GLU A 98 -14.67 1.28 4.35
N GLY A 99 -14.75 0.56 5.48
CA GLY A 99 -15.04 -0.87 5.51
C GLY A 99 -13.83 -1.79 5.32
N LEU A 100 -12.59 -1.26 5.39
CA LEU A 100 -11.35 -2.04 5.47
C LEU A 100 -10.87 -2.30 6.91
N GLU A 101 -11.56 -1.75 7.92
CA GLU A 101 -11.33 -2.02 9.35
C GLU A 101 -11.71 -3.45 9.76
#